data_AF-A0A9P8UYA8-F1
#
_entry.id   AF-A0A9P8UYA8-F1
#
_cell.length_a   1.000
_cell.length_b   1.000
_cell.length_c   1.000
_cell.angle_alpha   90.00
_cell.angle_beta   90.00
_cell.angle_gamma   90.00
#
_symmetry.space_group_name_H-M   'P 1'
#
loop_
_entity.id
_entity.type
_entity.pdbx_description
1 polymer ?
#
loop_
_entity_poly.entity_id
_entity_poly.type
_entity_poly.pdbx_seq_one_letter_code
_entity_poly.pdbx_strand_id
1 'polypeptide(L)'
;MCIFKRTIFTVCYHSQWSSQPFRLCKHQESHNAGQTPEPCKQARGHPLATVKVQKKCPQCEGAHQTVDEKLQKAKDIITESKKTLVRADERCRALLGDAGIDASGAKDEDEVEMEGLKEEIEALDDEWPRNYTAGEFLKNRKKAEKASLFMG
;
A
#
# COMPACT_ATOMS: atom_id res chain seq x y z
N MET A 1 0.04 -29.36 24.34
CA MET A 1 -0.12 -28.16 23.50
C MET A 1 -0.74 -28.56 22.17
N CYS A 2 -1.79 -27.85 21.74
CA CYS A 2 -2.42 -28.06 20.44
C CYS A 2 -1.56 -27.41 19.34
N ILE A 3 -1.46 -28.08 18.19
CA ILE A 3 -0.71 -27.58 17.04
C ILE A 3 -1.66 -26.81 16.15
N PHE A 4 -1.36 -25.55 15.86
CA PHE A 4 -2.15 -24.72 14.94
C PHE A 4 -1.41 -24.54 13.62
N LYS A 5 -2.17 -24.43 12.52
CA LYS A 5 -1.58 -24.07 11.22
C LYS A 5 -1.19 -22.60 11.26
N ARG A 6 0.00 -22.28 10.79
CA ARG A 6 0.48 -20.90 10.66
C ARG A 6 0.58 -20.54 9.19
N THR A 7 -0.12 -19.50 8.77
CA THR A 7 0.03 -18.94 7.42
C THR A 7 0.92 -17.71 7.50
N ILE A 8 1.94 -17.62 6.65
CA ILE A 8 2.82 -16.46 6.52
C ILE A 8 2.60 -15.85 5.15
N PHE A 9 2.15 -14.59 5.13
CA PHE A 9 1.94 -13.82 3.92
C PHE A 9 3.28 -13.19 3.51
N THR A 10 3.86 -13.65 2.40
CA THR A 10 5.23 -13.26 2.01
C THR A 10 5.33 -11.85 1.43
N VAL A 11 4.20 -11.25 1.02
CA VAL A 11 4.17 -9.87 0.50
C VAL A 11 4.20 -8.84 1.62
N CYS A 12 3.50 -9.08 2.73
CA CYS A 12 3.41 -8.14 3.86
C CYS A 12 4.02 -8.66 5.17
N TYR A 13 4.61 -9.86 5.16
CA TYR A 13 5.24 -10.54 6.30
C TYR A 13 4.36 -10.77 7.54
N HIS A 14 3.06 -10.50 7.45
CA HIS A 14 2.12 -10.84 8.49
C HIS A 14 1.91 -12.36 8.59
N SER A 15 1.58 -12.83 9.79
CA SER A 15 1.24 -14.23 10.01
C SER A 15 -0.10 -14.39 10.70
N GLN A 16 -0.84 -15.40 10.29
CA GLN A 16 -2.16 -15.73 10.82
C GLN A 16 -2.20 -17.18 11.26
N TRP A 17 -2.79 -17.41 12.42
CA TRP A 17 -3.06 -18.75 12.93
C TRP A 17 -4.42 -19.22 12.45
N SER A 18 -4.56 -20.51 12.16
CA SER A 18 -5.88 -21.09 11.90
C SER A 18 -6.77 -21.01 13.14
N SER A 19 -8.07 -20.82 12.93
CA SER A 19 -9.06 -20.87 14.03
C SER A 19 -9.15 -22.27 14.64
N GLN A 20 -8.90 -23.30 13.83
CA GLN A 20 -8.92 -24.69 14.26
C GLN A 20 -7.50 -25.27 14.38
N PRO A 21 -7.21 -26.06 15.43
CA PRO A 21 -5.95 -26.75 15.55
C PRO A 21 -5.80 -27.84 14.48
N PHE A 22 -4.60 -27.98 13.93
CA PHE A 22 -4.20 -29.08 13.05
C PHE A 22 -4.10 -30.41 13.79
N ARG A 23 -3.60 -30.38 15.03
CA ARG A 23 -3.50 -31.56 15.90
C ARG A 23 -3.88 -31.17 17.32
N LEU A 24 -4.82 -31.92 17.88
CA LEU A 24 -5.21 -31.80 19.28
C LEU A 24 -4.14 -32.43 20.17
N CYS A 25 -3.99 -31.90 21.39
CA CYS A 25 -3.23 -32.62 22.41
C CYS A 25 -4.17 -33.47 23.25
N LYS A 26 -3.61 -34.47 23.95
CA LYS A 26 -4.38 -35.36 24.83
C LYS A 26 -5.32 -34.63 25.79
N HIS A 27 -4.89 -33.50 26.34
CA HIS A 27 -5.73 -32.70 27.22
C HIS A 27 -6.98 -32.14 26.52
N GLN A 28 -6.83 -31.67 25.28
CA GLN A 28 -7.96 -31.22 24.47
C GLN A 28 -8.84 -32.39 24.02
N GLU A 29 -8.26 -33.56 23.76
CA GLU A 29 -9.01 -34.78 23.46
C GLU A 29 -9.85 -35.24 24.65
N SER A 30 -9.27 -35.26 25.86
CA SER A 30 -9.99 -35.56 27.10
C SER A 30 -11.11 -34.56 27.40
N HIS A 31 -10.87 -33.27 27.16
CA HIS A 31 -11.92 -32.26 27.27
C HIS A 31 -13.07 -32.54 26.30
N ASN A 32 -12.76 -32.82 25.03
CA ASN A 32 -13.76 -33.14 24.02
C ASN A 32 -14.52 -34.45 24.34
N ALA A 33 -13.90 -35.37 25.08
CA ALA A 33 -14.51 -36.59 25.60
C ALA A 33 -15.28 -36.39 26.92
N GLY A 34 -15.35 -35.16 27.45
CA GLY A 34 -16.04 -34.84 28.71
C GLY A 34 -15.28 -35.26 29.98
N GLN A 35 -14.02 -35.67 29.87
CA GLN A 35 -13.21 -36.14 31.00
C GLN A 35 -12.53 -35.00 31.77
N THR A 36 -12.37 -33.82 31.15
CA THR A 36 -11.81 -32.64 31.80
C THR A 36 -12.69 -31.41 31.58
N PRO A 37 -12.86 -30.55 32.60
CA PRO A 37 -13.79 -29.42 32.52
C PRO A 37 -13.26 -28.23 31.71
N GLU A 38 -11.95 -28.08 31.56
CA GLU A 38 -11.35 -26.95 30.82
C GLU A 38 -10.70 -27.40 29.49
N PRO A 39 -10.81 -26.58 28.43
CA PRO A 39 -10.10 -26.81 27.19
C PRO A 39 -8.62 -26.41 27.29
N CYS A 40 -7.79 -26.96 26.41
CA CYS A 40 -6.39 -26.60 26.32
C CYS A 40 -6.21 -25.17 25.79
N LYS A 41 -5.62 -24.30 26.61
CA LYS A 41 -5.31 -22.89 26.24
C LYS A 41 -3.94 -22.72 25.56
N GLN A 42 -3.15 -23.80 25.46
CA GLN A 42 -1.78 -23.74 24.94
C GLN A 42 -1.72 -24.01 23.43
N ALA A 43 -1.42 -22.95 22.67
CA ALA A 43 -1.15 -23.03 21.24
C ALA A 43 0.36 -23.13 20.95
N ARG A 44 0.75 -24.01 20.02
CA ARG A 44 2.12 -24.08 19.49
C ARG A 44 2.10 -24.17 17.96
N GLY A 45 3.01 -23.46 17.30
CA GLY A 45 3.27 -23.66 15.88
C GLY A 45 4.20 -24.82 15.63
N HIS A 46 3.91 -25.59 14.58
CA HIS A 46 4.81 -26.60 14.06
C HIS A 46 5.35 -26.17 12.70
N PRO A 47 6.65 -26.32 12.40
CA PRO A 47 7.22 -25.98 11.09
C PRO A 47 6.49 -26.68 9.93
N LEU A 48 6.15 -27.97 10.08
CA LEU A 48 5.37 -28.73 9.09
C LEU A 48 3.91 -28.25 8.93
N ALA A 49 3.39 -27.45 9.87
CA ALA A 49 2.06 -26.85 9.79
C ALA A 49 2.13 -25.37 9.37
N THR A 50 3.31 -24.90 8.94
CA THR A 50 3.52 -23.52 8.50
C THR A 50 3.50 -23.45 6.98
N VAL A 51 2.58 -22.66 6.42
CA VAL A 51 2.44 -22.44 4.98
C VAL A 51 2.82 -21.01 4.65
N LYS A 52 3.65 -20.83 3.63
CA LYS A 52 3.99 -19.51 3.07
C LYS A 52 3.14 -19.27 1.84
N VAL A 53 2.49 -18.11 1.75
CA VAL A 53 1.64 -17.74 0.62
C VAL A 53 2.14 -16.45 0.00
N GLN A 54 2.24 -16.41 -1.32
CA GLN A 54 2.60 -15.22 -2.11
C GLN A 54 1.38 -14.33 -2.35
N LYS A 55 0.83 -13.77 -1.27
CA LYS A 55 -0.23 -12.75 -1.32
C LYS A 55 -0.15 -11.82 -0.12
N LYS A 56 -0.82 -10.67 -0.19
CA LYS A 56 -1.05 -9.79 0.97
C LYS A 56 -2.03 -10.47 1.93
N CYS A 57 -1.94 -10.15 3.22
CA CYS A 57 -2.98 -10.60 4.16
C CYS A 57 -4.28 -9.82 3.93
N PRO A 58 -5.46 -10.36 4.32
CA PRO A 58 -6.75 -9.71 4.09
C PRO A 58 -6.82 -8.27 4.64
N GLN A 59 -6.16 -8.03 5.78
CA GLN A 59 -6.08 -6.70 6.38
C GLN A 59 -5.27 -5.72 5.51
N CYS A 60 -4.11 -6.14 4.99
CA CYS A 60 -3.29 -5.32 4.10
C CYS A 60 -3.95 -5.10 2.75
N GLU A 61 -4.70 -6.09 2.26
CA GLU A 61 -5.46 -6.00 1.02
C GLU A 61 -6.59 -4.97 1.15
N GLY A 62 -7.39 -5.03 2.22
CA GLY A 62 -8.43 -4.03 2.49
C GLY A 62 -7.89 -2.62 2.74
N ALA A 63 -6.76 -2.50 3.45
CA ALA A 63 -6.11 -1.21 3.65
C ALA A 63 -5.65 -0.58 2.33
N HIS A 64 -5.10 -1.40 1.42
CA HIS A 64 -4.68 -0.94 0.10
C HIS A 64 -5.87 -0.46 -0.73
N GLN A 65 -6.95 -1.24 -0.78
CA GLN A 65 -8.18 -0.84 -1.47
C GLN A 65 -8.74 0.48 -0.93
N THR A 66 -8.73 0.67 0.39
CA THR A 66 -9.20 1.92 1.01
C THR A 66 -8.33 3.11 0.58
N VAL A 67 -7.01 2.92 0.48
CA VAL A 67 -6.08 3.97 0.03
C VAL A 67 -6.31 4.26 -1.45
N ASP A 68 -6.42 3.23 -2.30
CA ASP A 68 -6.68 3.38 -3.73
C ASP A 68 -7.98 4.13 -3.99
N GLU A 69 -9.05 3.80 -3.27
CA GLU A 69 -10.34 4.49 -3.36
C GLU A 69 -10.23 5.97 -2.95
N LYS A 70 -9.50 6.28 -1.88
CA LYS A 70 -9.27 7.67 -1.45
C LYS A 70 -8.45 8.44 -2.47
N LEU A 71 -7.43 7.80 -3.05
CA LEU A 71 -6.57 8.40 -4.05
C LEU A 71 -7.37 8.68 -5.34
N GLN A 72 -8.24 7.76 -5.75
CA GLN A 72 -9.13 7.98 -6.88
C GLN A 72 -10.08 9.15 -6.63
N LYS A 73 -10.73 9.20 -5.46
CA LYS A 73 -11.59 10.33 -5.07
C LYS A 73 -10.84 11.67 -5.08
N ALA A 74 -9.60 11.68 -4.58
CA ALA A 74 -8.78 12.88 -4.62
C ALA A 74 -8.47 13.32 -6.06
N LYS A 75 -8.12 12.38 -6.95
CA LYS A 75 -7.93 12.66 -8.38
C LYS A 75 -9.18 13.25 -9.01
N ASP A 76 -10.35 12.68 -8.74
CA ASP A 76 -11.62 13.16 -9.28
C ASP A 76 -11.90 14.60 -8.83
N ILE A 77 -11.74 14.91 -7.54
CA ILE A 77 -11.89 16.27 -6.99
C ILE A 77 -10.93 17.26 -7.65
N ILE A 78 -9.66 16.87 -7.84
CA ILE A 78 -8.66 17.72 -8.50
C ILE A 78 -9.09 18.00 -9.94
N THR A 79 -9.53 16.98 -10.69
CA THR A 79 -9.96 17.17 -12.09
C THR A 79 -11.21 18.04 -12.19
N GLU A 80 -12.15 17.92 -11.26
CA GLU A 80 -13.34 18.77 -11.20
C GLU A 80 -12.97 20.21 -10.87
N SER A 81 -12.11 20.42 -9.86
CA SER A 81 -11.62 21.75 -9.47
C SER A 81 -10.85 22.43 -10.58
N LYS A 82 -10.05 21.68 -11.35
CA LYS A 82 -9.37 22.21 -12.54
C LYS A 82 -10.38 22.70 -13.59
N LYS A 83 -11.43 21.93 -13.86
CA LYS A 83 -12.48 22.34 -14.81
C LYS A 83 -13.22 23.59 -14.34
N THR A 84 -13.50 23.72 -13.05
CA THR A 84 -14.18 24.90 -12.52
C THR A 84 -13.29 26.14 -12.57
N LEU A 85 -11.98 26.00 -12.29
CA LEU A 85 -11.01 27.08 -12.42
C LEU A 85 -10.86 27.55 -13.86
N VAL A 86 -10.71 26.65 -14.83
CA VAL A 86 -10.63 27.01 -16.25
C VAL A 86 -11.87 27.79 -16.69
N ARG A 87 -13.07 27.32 -16.32
CA ARG A 87 -14.33 28.04 -16.63
C ARG A 87 -14.45 29.39 -15.91
N ALA A 88 -13.90 29.52 -14.71
CA ALA A 88 -13.89 30.78 -13.98
C ALA A 88 -12.91 31.77 -14.63
N ASP A 89 -11.72 31.31 -14.98
CA ASP A 89 -10.71 32.10 -15.69
C ASP A 89 -11.21 32.58 -17.06
N GLU A 90 -11.81 31.69 -17.86
CA GLU A 90 -12.45 32.05 -19.14
C GLU A 90 -13.49 33.17 -18.96
N ARG A 91 -14.33 33.08 -17.92
CA ARG A 91 -15.33 34.11 -17.59
C ARG A 91 -14.68 35.42 -17.17
N CYS A 92 -13.64 35.37 -16.34
CA CYS A 92 -12.90 36.56 -15.92
C CYS A 92 -12.23 37.24 -17.12
N ARG A 93 -11.58 36.48 -18.00
CA ARG A 93 -10.97 37.00 -19.23
C ARG A 93 -11.99 37.63 -20.17
N ALA A 94 -13.17 37.03 -20.32
CA ALA A 94 -14.26 37.61 -21.11
C ALA A 94 -14.71 38.98 -20.56
N LEU A 95 -14.93 39.07 -19.23
CA LEU A 95 -15.31 40.32 -18.56
C LEU A 95 -14.22 41.41 -18.67
N LEU A 96 -12.94 41.03 -18.58
CA LEU A 96 -11.83 41.96 -18.76
C LEU A 96 -11.73 42.47 -20.21
N GLY A 97 -11.96 41.60 -21.18
CA GLY A 97 -12.07 41.96 -22.60
C GLY A 97 -13.20 42.96 -22.86
N ASP A 98 -14.39 42.72 -22.29
CA ASP A 98 -15.54 43.63 -22.38
C ASP A 98 -15.25 45.00 -21.74
N ALA A 99 -14.41 45.04 -20.71
CA ALA A 99 -13.96 46.28 -20.05
C ALA A 99 -12.80 46.98 -20.80
N GLY A 100 -12.32 46.42 -21.92
CA GLY A 100 -11.19 46.97 -22.69
C GLY A 100 -9.83 46.84 -22.01
N ILE A 101 -9.71 45.95 -21.00
CA ILE A 101 -8.46 45.65 -20.32
C ILE A 101 -7.79 44.48 -21.03
N ASP A 102 -6.63 44.72 -21.64
CA ASP A 102 -5.88 43.69 -22.33
C ASP A 102 -5.20 42.73 -21.32
N ALA A 103 -5.72 41.51 -21.22
CA ALA A 103 -5.21 40.44 -20.37
C ALA A 103 -4.32 39.43 -21.13
N SER A 104 -3.87 39.77 -22.35
CA SER A 104 -3.10 38.89 -23.23
C SER A 104 -1.70 38.53 -22.72
N GLY A 105 -1.16 39.27 -21.74
CA GLY A 105 0.20 39.06 -21.21
C GLY A 105 0.37 38.01 -20.11
N ALA A 106 -0.66 37.26 -19.73
CA ALA A 106 -0.61 36.34 -18.57
C ALA A 106 -0.72 34.85 -18.94
N LYS A 107 -0.32 34.45 -20.14
CA LYS A 107 -0.60 33.10 -20.68
C LYS A 107 0.56 32.12 -20.79
N ASP A 108 1.82 32.53 -20.66
CA ASP A 108 2.91 31.69 -21.19
C ASP A 108 3.76 30.93 -20.14
N GLU A 109 3.55 31.13 -18.84
CA GLU A 109 4.40 30.49 -17.81
C GLU A 109 3.78 29.20 -17.22
N ASP A 110 2.45 29.08 -17.12
CA ASP A 110 1.80 27.95 -16.42
C ASP A 110 1.58 26.70 -17.29
N GLU A 111 1.48 26.81 -18.62
CA GLU A 111 1.23 25.67 -19.52
C GLU A 111 2.48 24.80 -19.70
N VAL A 112 3.67 25.41 -19.69
CA VAL A 112 4.97 24.73 -19.86
C VAL A 112 5.37 23.98 -18.58
N GLU A 113 5.05 24.51 -17.40
CA GLU A 113 5.33 23.86 -16.11
C GLU A 113 4.47 22.59 -15.90
N MET A 114 3.25 22.58 -16.44
CA MET A 114 2.29 21.48 -16.31
C MET A 114 2.61 20.26 -17.19
N GLU A 115 3.16 20.45 -18.39
CA GLU A 115 3.65 19.33 -19.22
C GLU A 115 4.92 18.71 -18.62
N GLY A 116 5.85 19.53 -18.13
CA GLY A 116 7.05 19.05 -17.42
C GLY A 116 6.71 18.23 -16.17
N LEU A 117 5.77 18.70 -15.34
CA LEU A 117 5.30 17.97 -14.16
C LEU A 117 4.58 16.66 -14.52
N LYS A 118 3.90 16.60 -15.67
CA LYS A 118 3.20 15.39 -16.11
C LYS A 118 4.19 14.32 -16.57
N GLU A 119 5.24 14.71 -17.30
CA GLU A 119 6.35 13.81 -17.66
C GLU A 119 7.12 13.34 -16.41
N GLU A 120 7.33 14.21 -15.42
CA GLU A 120 8.03 13.86 -14.18
C GLU A 120 7.20 12.89 -13.31
N ILE A 121 5.87 13.05 -13.28
CA ILE A 121 4.95 12.11 -12.59
C ILE A 121 4.88 10.76 -13.32
N GLU A 122 4.82 10.75 -14.67
CA GLU A 122 4.86 9.50 -15.45
C GLU A 122 6.21 8.78 -15.29
N ALA A 123 7.33 9.51 -15.27
CA ALA A 123 8.65 8.95 -15.00
C ALA A 123 8.76 8.35 -13.58
N LEU A 124 8.16 8.99 -12.57
CA LEU A 124 8.12 8.48 -11.20
C LEU A 124 7.25 7.22 -11.05
N ASP A 125 6.19 7.06 -11.84
CA ASP A 125 5.30 5.88 -11.83
C ASP A 125 5.93 4.65 -12.53
N ASP A 126 6.92 4.89 -13.40
CA ASP A 126 7.76 3.88 -14.07
C ASP A 126 9.05 3.56 -13.28
N GLU A 127 9.63 4.53 -12.56
CA GLU A 127 10.80 4.32 -11.70
C GLU A 127 10.47 3.69 -10.35
N TRP A 128 9.20 3.72 -9.91
CA TRP A 128 8.82 3.05 -8.68
C TRP A 128 8.80 1.53 -8.91
N PRO A 129 9.75 0.76 -8.34
CA PRO A 129 9.81 -0.67 -8.61
C PRO A 129 8.62 -1.33 -7.92
N ARG A 130 7.63 -1.73 -8.71
CA ARG A 130 6.36 -2.38 -8.29
C ARG A 130 6.57 -3.73 -7.59
N ASN A 131 7.82 -4.12 -7.38
CA ASN A 131 8.28 -5.43 -6.98
C ASN A 131 9.66 -5.37 -6.31
N TYR A 132 9.84 -4.55 -5.26
CA TYR A 132 10.93 -4.83 -4.31
C TYR A 132 10.66 -6.18 -3.65
N THR A 133 11.31 -7.23 -4.14
CA THR A 133 11.41 -8.45 -3.36
C THR A 133 12.26 -8.13 -2.13
N ALA A 134 11.94 -8.70 -0.96
CA ALA A 134 12.72 -8.43 0.25
C ALA A 134 14.22 -8.78 0.08
N GLY A 135 14.55 -9.66 -0.88
CA GLY A 135 15.92 -9.95 -1.27
C GLY A 135 16.66 -8.75 -1.87
N GLU A 136 16.01 -7.92 -2.67
CA GLU A 136 16.60 -6.73 -3.28
C GLU A 136 16.78 -5.60 -2.28
N PHE A 137 15.83 -5.42 -1.36
CA PHE A 137 15.95 -4.47 -0.25
C PHE A 137 17.17 -4.80 0.63
N LEU A 138 17.34 -6.07 1.00
CA LEU A 138 18.49 -6.52 1.79
C LEU A 138 19.82 -6.39 1.04
N LYS A 139 19.83 -6.62 -0.28
CA LYS A 139 21.03 -6.38 -1.11
C LYS A 139 21.40 -4.91 -1.14
N ASN A 140 20.43 -4.00 -1.31
CA ASN A 140 20.70 -2.56 -1.35
C ASN A 140 21.13 -2.01 0.01
N ARG A 141 20.56 -2.50 1.11
CA ARG A 141 21.01 -2.12 2.46
C ARG A 141 22.45 -2.56 2.75
N LYS A 142 22.82 -3.78 2.35
CA LYS A 142 24.21 -4.26 2.46
C LYS A 142 25.18 -3.49 1.58
N LYS A 143 24.75 -3.02 0.40
CA LYS A 143 25.57 -2.15 -0.45
C LYS A 143 25.75 -0.77 0.18
N ALA A 144 24.72 -0.20 0.77
CA ALA A 144 24.79 1.08 1.47
C ALA A 144 25.69 1.03 2.73
N GLU A 145 25.57 -0.03 3.54
CA GLU A 145 26.46 -0.26 4.69
C GLU A 145 27.93 -0.46 4.27
N LYS A 146 28.17 -1.11 3.13
CA LYS A 146 29.53 -1.21 2.56
C LYS A 146 30.04 0.13 2.04
N ALA A 147 29.19 0.94 1.41
CA ALA A 147 29.57 2.26 0.91
C ALA A 147 29.93 3.22 2.06
N SER A 148 29.23 3.15 3.19
CA SER A 148 29.56 3.96 4.38
C SER A 148 30.84 3.53 5.09
N LEU A 149 31.35 2.32 4.83
CA LEU A 149 32.60 1.80 5.39
C LEU A 149 33.85 2.18 4.59
N PHE A 150 33.70 2.75 3.38
CA PHE A 150 34.82 3.17 2.52
C PHE A 150 34.97 4.71 2.43
N MET A 151 34.21 5.47 3.22
CA MET A 151 34.36 6.93 3.37
C MET A 151 34.60 7.32 4.84
N GLY A 152 35.56 6.64 5.47
CA GLY A 152 36.11 6.99 6.78
C GLY A 152 37.62 7.10 6.72
#